data_AF-A0A517Y8Q5-F1
#
_entry.id   AF-A0A517Y8Q5-F1
#
_cell.length_a   1.000
_cell.length_b   1.000
_cell.length_c   1.000
_cell.angle_alpha   90.00
_cell.angle_beta   90.00
_cell.angle_gamma   90.00
#
_symmetry.space_group_name_H-M   'P 1'
#
loop_
_entity.id
_entity.type
_entity.pdbx_description
1 polymer ?
#
loop_
_entity_poly.entity_id
_entity_poly.type
_entity_poly.pdbx_seq_one_letter_code
_entity_poly.pdbx_strand_id
1 'polypeptide(L)'
;MTIDLNGSIILRATSISTPRPAEMILRNSSKQGDDIRICTDRNFLARAAAMGFSEIHLPDNVSPAVAQDANRTFLWMLLDPKEALKPSDDCLRIESPLDYGHRISPPPRPRKETPVNRITPSISQPQPAAPSQPATQLATQQEASEGAQVVRRRKQRVPGKATSALEQAISLRDQLREVLASSKELIGSLKNEKRSQKSLKLALDSLKQLQHVA
;
A
#
# COMPACT_ATOMS: atom_id res chain seq x y z
N MET A 1 -16.73 -7.98 13.56
CA MET A 1 -15.83 -9.16 13.49
C MET A 1 -14.70 -8.93 14.47
N THR A 2 -14.21 -9.97 15.13
CA THR A 2 -13.15 -9.85 16.14
C THR A 2 -11.86 -10.45 15.61
N ILE A 3 -10.73 -9.77 15.86
CA ILE A 3 -9.39 -10.31 15.65
C ILE A 3 -8.79 -10.50 17.04
N ASP A 4 -8.47 -11.75 17.39
CA ASP A 4 -7.76 -12.09 18.62
C ASP A 4 -6.31 -12.41 18.26
N LEU A 5 -5.39 -11.71 18.92
CA LEU A 5 -3.97 -11.77 18.68
C LEU A 5 -3.21 -12.37 19.87
N ASN A 6 -3.90 -13.04 20.80
CA ASN A 6 -3.29 -13.73 21.93
C ASN A 6 -2.76 -15.12 21.50
N GLY A 7 -1.44 -15.22 21.31
CA GLY A 7 -0.73 -16.42 20.87
C GLY A 7 -0.91 -16.74 19.39
N SER A 8 -2.10 -17.20 18.99
CA SER A 8 -2.46 -17.44 17.58
C SER A 8 -3.28 -16.30 17.01
N ILE A 9 -3.16 -16.06 15.69
CA ILE A 9 -4.01 -15.07 15.02
C ILE A 9 -5.34 -15.72 14.66
N ILE A 10 -6.40 -15.28 15.31
CA ILE A 10 -7.74 -15.86 15.18
C ILE A 10 -8.73 -14.78 14.76
N LEU A 11 -9.51 -15.06 13.72
CA LEU A 11 -10.69 -14.26 13.36
C LEU A 11 -11.94 -14.92 13.96
N ARG A 12 -12.75 -14.15 14.67
CA ARG A 12 -14.06 -14.61 15.17
C ARG A 12 -15.19 -13.80 14.57
N ALA A 13 -16.24 -14.48 14.16
CA ALA A 13 -17.47 -13.84 13.73
C ALA A 13 -18.70 -14.67 14.10
N THR A 14 -19.79 -13.97 14.38
CA THR A 14 -21.12 -14.54 14.52
C THR A 14 -22.03 -13.92 13.45
N SER A 15 -23.14 -14.58 13.16
CA SER A 15 -24.20 -14.05 12.31
C SER A 15 -25.53 -14.18 13.05
N ILE A 16 -26.48 -13.30 12.75
CA ILE A 16 -27.85 -13.40 13.27
C ILE A 16 -28.49 -14.74 12.88
N SER A 17 -28.12 -15.28 11.71
CA SER A 17 -28.61 -16.57 11.20
C SER A 17 -28.02 -17.79 11.89
N THR A 18 -26.82 -17.67 12.47
CA THR A 18 -26.07 -18.78 13.08
C THR A 18 -25.43 -18.26 14.37
N PRO A 19 -26.09 -18.44 15.53
CA PRO A 19 -25.63 -17.86 16.79
C PRO A 19 -24.32 -18.49 17.28
N ARG A 20 -23.99 -19.70 16.82
CA ARG A 20 -22.71 -20.34 17.08
C ARG A 20 -21.57 -19.56 16.39
N PRO A 21 -20.59 -19.02 17.13
CA PRO A 21 -19.46 -18.32 16.54
C PRO A 21 -18.61 -19.24 15.65
N ALA A 22 -18.09 -18.68 14.57
CA ALA A 22 -17.05 -19.30 13.77
C ALA A 22 -15.69 -18.68 14.14
N GLU A 23 -14.69 -19.52 14.34
CA GLU A 23 -13.29 -19.14 14.50
C GLU A 23 -12.48 -19.58 13.29
N MET A 24 -11.67 -18.67 12.74
CA MET A 24 -10.69 -19.00 11.71
C MET A 24 -9.28 -18.70 12.20
N ILE A 25 -8.44 -19.73 12.27
CA ILE A 25 -7.02 -19.60 12.61
C ILE A 25 -6.23 -19.25 11.36
N LEU A 26 -5.49 -18.15 11.39
CA LEU A 26 -4.62 -17.72 10.31
C LEU A 26 -3.20 -18.26 10.51
N ARG A 27 -2.97 -19.48 10.05
CA ARG A 27 -1.70 -20.21 10.23
C ARG A 27 -0.51 -19.61 9.48
N ASN A 28 -0.77 -18.84 8.42
CA ASN A 28 0.25 -18.16 7.62
C ASN A 28 0.45 -16.69 8.03
N SER A 29 -0.13 -16.29 9.17
CA SER A 29 0.00 -14.95 9.72
C SER A 29 0.80 -15.00 11.02
N SER A 30 1.54 -13.94 11.30
CA SER A 30 2.32 -13.80 12.53
C SER A 30 2.11 -12.41 13.14
N LYS A 31 2.35 -12.30 14.44
CA LYS A 31 2.18 -11.08 15.22
C LYS A 31 3.51 -10.68 15.84
N GLN A 32 3.73 -9.38 15.96
CA GLN A 32 4.77 -8.78 16.79
C GLN A 32 4.13 -7.79 17.76
N GLY A 33 4.63 -7.73 19.00
CA GLY A 33 4.10 -6.84 20.05
C GLY A 33 3.08 -7.52 20.97
N ASP A 34 2.27 -6.71 21.65
CA ASP A 34 1.40 -7.14 22.75
C ASP A 34 0.17 -7.92 22.28
N ASP A 35 -0.38 -8.73 23.18
CA ASP A 35 -1.62 -9.46 22.94
C ASP A 35 -2.79 -8.48 23.02
N ILE A 36 -3.50 -8.34 21.91
CA ILE A 36 -4.68 -7.47 21.82
C ILE A 36 -5.85 -8.23 21.19
N ARG A 37 -7.06 -7.83 21.58
CA ARG A 37 -8.29 -8.25 20.94
C ARG A 37 -9.01 -7.01 20.45
N ILE A 38 -9.35 -7.00 19.17
CA ILE A 38 -9.99 -5.86 18.52
C ILE A 38 -11.29 -6.24 17.85
N CYS A 39 -12.21 -5.27 17.72
CA CYS A 39 -13.40 -5.40 16.91
C CYS A 39 -13.28 -4.50 15.67
N THR A 40 -13.65 -5.00 14.50
CA THR A 40 -13.61 -4.24 13.25
C THR A 40 -14.78 -4.64 12.35
N ASP A 41 -15.21 -3.72 11.48
CA ASP A 41 -16.04 -4.09 10.35
C ASP A 41 -15.24 -5.01 9.42
N ARG A 42 -15.84 -6.16 9.06
CA ARG A 42 -15.27 -7.15 8.15
C ARG A 42 -15.01 -6.57 6.76
N ASN A 43 -15.79 -5.56 6.34
CA ASN A 43 -15.67 -4.97 5.01
C ASN A 43 -14.34 -4.23 4.84
N PHE A 44 -13.85 -3.53 5.86
CA PHE A 44 -12.56 -2.85 5.81
C PHE A 44 -11.40 -3.85 5.81
N LEU A 45 -11.45 -4.88 6.66
CA LEU A 45 -10.43 -5.92 6.67
C LEU A 45 -10.39 -6.69 5.34
N ALA A 46 -11.56 -7.07 4.82
CA ALA A 46 -11.68 -7.72 3.51
C ALA A 46 -11.18 -6.81 2.38
N ARG A 47 -11.44 -5.50 2.47
CA ARG A 47 -10.95 -4.52 1.49
C ARG A 47 -9.43 -4.40 1.54
N ALA A 48 -8.83 -4.33 2.74
CA ALA A 48 -7.38 -4.32 2.91
C ALA A 48 -6.73 -5.56 2.29
N ALA A 49 -7.28 -6.74 2.57
CA ALA A 49 -6.84 -8.01 1.98
C ALA A 49 -6.99 -8.02 0.45
N ALA A 50 -8.14 -7.56 -0.08
CA ALA A 50 -8.40 -7.49 -1.52
C ALA A 50 -7.47 -6.50 -2.24
N MET A 51 -7.01 -5.45 -1.55
CA MET A 51 -5.99 -4.54 -2.06
C MET A 51 -4.60 -5.17 -2.06
N GLY A 52 -4.38 -6.26 -1.35
CA GLY A 52 -3.10 -6.98 -1.27
C GLY A 52 -2.18 -6.47 -0.16
N PHE A 53 -2.70 -5.77 0.84
CA PHE A 53 -1.92 -5.45 2.03
C PHE A 53 -1.61 -6.73 2.82
N SER A 54 -0.34 -6.91 3.17
CA SER A 54 0.14 -8.05 3.96
C SER A 54 0.44 -7.70 5.42
N GLU A 55 0.60 -6.41 5.72
CA GLU A 55 0.95 -5.91 7.04
C GLU A 55 -0.15 -4.98 7.54
N ILE A 56 -0.56 -5.19 8.80
CA ILE A 56 -1.58 -4.41 9.48
C ILE A 56 -1.02 -4.04 10.85
N HIS A 57 -0.90 -2.74 11.11
CA HIS A 57 -0.50 -2.18 12.39
C HIS A 57 -1.74 -1.84 13.22
N LEU A 58 -1.70 -2.26 14.48
CA LEU A 58 -2.77 -2.08 15.45
C LEU A 58 -2.13 -1.48 16.72
N PRO A 59 -2.21 -0.15 16.91
CA PRO A 59 -1.58 0.52 18.05
C PRO A 59 -2.17 0.06 19.39
N ASP A 60 -3.50 -0.09 19.44
CA ASP A 60 -4.26 -0.56 20.59
C ASP A 60 -5.63 -1.11 20.09
N ASN A 61 -6.62 -1.23 20.97
CA ASN A 61 -7.95 -1.74 20.63
C ASN A 61 -9.01 -0.68 20.27
N VAL A 62 -8.69 0.61 20.33
CA VAL A 62 -9.62 1.73 20.07
C VAL A 62 -9.16 2.66 18.95
N SER A 63 -7.84 2.72 18.73
CA SER A 63 -7.16 3.50 17.72
C SER A 63 -7.38 2.92 16.33
N PRO A 64 -7.24 3.72 15.26
CA PRO A 64 -7.38 3.23 13.90
C PRO A 64 -6.40 2.10 13.58
N ALA A 65 -6.86 1.13 12.80
CA ALA A 65 -6.01 0.14 12.17
C ALA A 65 -5.38 0.72 10.90
N VAL A 66 -4.10 0.41 10.68
CA VAL A 66 -3.33 0.90 9.53
C VAL A 66 -2.81 -0.28 8.74
N ALA A 67 -3.17 -0.38 7.46
CA ALA A 67 -2.46 -1.23 6.51
C ALA A 67 -1.58 -0.35 5.62
N GLN A 68 -0.29 -0.63 5.57
CA GLN A 68 0.67 0.18 4.83
C GLN A 68 1.60 -0.70 4.00
N ASP A 69 1.94 -0.21 2.81
CA ASP A 69 3.04 -0.72 1.99
C ASP A 69 3.89 0.46 1.50
N ALA A 70 4.85 0.20 0.60
CA ALA A 70 5.76 1.22 0.09
C ALA A 70 5.06 2.40 -0.62
N ASN A 71 3.87 2.20 -1.18
CA ASN A 71 3.23 3.16 -2.09
C ASN A 71 1.87 3.66 -1.62
N ARG A 72 1.28 3.04 -0.60
CA ARG A 72 -0.07 3.40 -0.14
C ARG A 72 -0.30 3.06 1.32
N THR A 73 -1.25 3.77 1.89
CA THR A 73 -1.72 3.61 3.26
C THR A 73 -3.23 3.52 3.23
N PHE A 74 -3.77 2.52 3.91
CA PHE A 74 -5.20 2.31 4.10
C PHE A 74 -5.50 2.30 5.60
N LEU A 75 -6.35 3.22 6.03
CA LEU A 75 -6.69 3.48 7.42
C LEU A 75 -8.17 3.22 7.63
N TRP A 76 -8.54 2.56 8.72
CA TRP A 76 -9.94 2.44 9.13
C TRP A 76 -10.08 2.43 10.65
N MET A 77 -11.25 2.87 11.12
CA MET A 77 -11.57 2.86 12.55
C MET A 77 -11.96 1.46 13.01
N LEU A 78 -11.50 1.12 14.21
CA LEU A 78 -11.98 -0.05 14.95
C LEU A 78 -13.36 0.24 15.56
N LEU A 79 -14.10 -0.83 15.81
CA LEU A 79 -15.38 -0.80 16.53
C LEU A 79 -15.13 -0.83 18.04
N ASP A 80 -16.17 -0.63 18.85
CA ASP A 80 -16.06 -0.65 20.31
C ASP A 80 -15.47 -2.00 20.78
N PRO A 81 -14.38 -1.99 21.59
CA PRO A 81 -13.80 -3.20 22.16
C PRO A 81 -14.80 -4.09 22.90
N LYS A 82 -15.87 -3.51 23.46
CA LYS A 82 -16.92 -4.25 24.19
C LYS A 82 -17.69 -5.22 23.28
N GLU A 83 -17.75 -4.94 21.97
CA GLU A 83 -18.38 -5.81 20.99
C GLU A 83 -17.47 -6.98 20.56
N ALA A 84 -16.23 -7.01 21.03
CA ALA A 84 -15.31 -8.07 20.68
C ALA A 84 -15.74 -9.41 21.29
N LEU A 85 -15.88 -10.42 20.43
CA LEU A 85 -16.23 -11.78 20.82
C LEU A 85 -15.12 -12.40 21.67
N LYS A 86 -15.51 -12.86 22.86
CA LYS A 86 -14.63 -13.60 23.77
C LYS A 86 -14.31 -15.00 23.19
N PRO A 87 -13.18 -15.61 23.58
CA PRO A 87 -12.92 -17.01 23.29
C PRO A 87 -14.04 -17.86 23.85
N SER A 88 -14.46 -18.86 23.10
CA SER A 88 -15.52 -19.80 23.46
C SER A 88 -15.16 -21.18 22.95
N ASP A 89 -15.33 -22.20 23.80
CA ASP A 89 -15.08 -23.59 23.43
C ASP A 89 -16.17 -24.12 22.48
N ASP A 90 -17.39 -23.58 22.57
CA ASP A 90 -18.44 -23.86 21.60
C ASP A 90 -18.34 -22.93 20.38
N CYS A 91 -17.46 -23.29 19.45
CA CYS A 91 -17.32 -22.59 18.17
C CYS A 91 -17.06 -23.57 17.01
N LEU A 92 -17.38 -23.12 15.80
CA LEU A 92 -16.97 -23.80 14.57
C LEU A 92 -15.56 -23.35 14.21
N ARG A 93 -14.57 -24.23 14.38
CA ARG A 93 -13.15 -23.91 14.17
C ARG A 93 -12.68 -24.31 12.77
N ILE A 94 -12.10 -23.35 12.06
CA ILE A 94 -11.59 -23.46 10.70
C ILE A 94 -10.11 -23.06 10.71
N GLU A 95 -9.25 -23.79 10.00
CA GLU A 95 -7.84 -23.42 9.84
C GLU A 95 -7.58 -22.92 8.42
N SER A 96 -6.80 -21.85 8.28
CA SER A 96 -6.34 -21.42 6.97
C SER A 96 -5.38 -22.48 6.37
N PRO A 97 -5.44 -22.75 5.05
CA PRO A 97 -4.55 -23.72 4.41
C PRO A 97 -3.06 -23.40 4.62
N LEU A 98 -2.26 -24.43 4.89
CA LEU A 98 -0.79 -24.36 4.91
C LEU A 98 -0.21 -24.42 3.49
N ASP A 99 -0.71 -23.62 2.55
CA ASP A 99 -0.20 -23.67 1.18
C ASP A 99 1.10 -22.88 1.05
N TYR A 100 2.23 -23.61 1.10
CA TYR A 100 3.56 -23.10 0.72
C TYR A 100 3.74 -22.91 -0.80
N GLY A 101 2.73 -23.21 -1.63
CA GLY A 101 2.93 -23.46 -3.07
C GLY A 101 2.00 -22.78 -4.08
N HIS A 102 0.96 -22.05 -3.68
CA HIS A 102 -0.04 -21.56 -4.64
C HIS A 102 -0.53 -20.12 -4.39
N ARG A 103 0.41 -19.17 -4.28
CA ARG A 103 0.08 -17.78 -4.65
C ARG A 103 -0.05 -17.71 -6.17
N ILE A 104 -1.21 -18.13 -6.71
CA ILE A 104 -1.63 -17.61 -8.02
C ILE A 104 -1.92 -16.13 -7.77
N SER A 105 -0.96 -15.26 -8.12
CA SER A 105 -1.26 -13.85 -8.29
C SER A 105 -2.48 -13.77 -9.21
N PRO A 106 -3.60 -13.14 -8.81
CA PRO A 106 -4.62 -12.83 -9.78
C PRO A 106 -3.96 -12.05 -10.93
N PRO A 107 -4.30 -12.36 -12.19
CA PRO A 107 -3.73 -11.63 -13.32
C PRO A 107 -4.02 -10.13 -13.13
N PRO A 108 -3.06 -9.25 -13.45
CA PRO A 108 -3.27 -7.81 -13.33
C PRO A 108 -4.50 -7.43 -14.16
N ARG A 109 -5.55 -6.93 -13.49
CA ARG A 109 -6.72 -6.42 -14.19
C ARG A 109 -6.28 -5.21 -15.02
N PRO A 110 -6.65 -5.13 -16.31
CA PRO A 110 -6.34 -3.95 -17.12
C PRO A 110 -6.95 -2.72 -16.44
N ARG A 111 -6.11 -1.73 -16.17
CA ARG A 111 -6.50 -0.46 -15.56
C ARG A 111 -7.36 0.28 -16.60
N LYS A 112 -8.66 0.41 -16.34
CA LYS A 112 -9.49 1.34 -17.11
C LYS A 112 -8.99 2.74 -16.80
N GLU A 113 -8.36 3.38 -17.78
CA GLU A 113 -8.02 4.79 -17.72
C GLU A 113 -9.32 5.57 -17.68
N THR A 114 -9.63 6.18 -16.53
CA THR A 114 -10.64 7.23 -16.47
C THR A 114 -10.02 8.48 -17.05
N PRO A 115 -10.61 9.10 -18.10
CA PRO A 115 -10.09 10.35 -18.65
C PRO A 115 -10.15 11.43 -17.56
N VAL A 116 -8.98 11.97 -17.23
CA VAL A 116 -8.86 13.14 -16.35
C VAL A 116 -9.31 14.36 -17.15
N ASN A 117 -10.43 14.98 -16.75
CA ASN A 117 -10.80 16.30 -17.24
C ASN A 117 -9.73 17.30 -16.81
N ARG A 118 -8.76 17.55 -17.70
CA ARG A 118 -7.78 18.62 -17.57
C ARG A 118 -8.50 19.93 -17.89
N ILE A 119 -8.87 20.68 -16.86
CA ILE A 119 -9.26 22.08 -17.01
C ILE A 119 -8.00 22.84 -17.44
N THR A 120 -7.99 23.31 -18.68
CA THR A 120 -6.98 24.24 -19.19
C THR A 120 -7.26 25.65 -18.63
N PRO A 121 -6.29 26.35 -18.04
CA PRO A 121 -6.46 27.76 -17.73
C PRO A 121 -6.47 28.55 -19.05
N SER A 122 -7.60 29.19 -19.35
CA SER A 122 -7.70 30.15 -20.44
C SER A 122 -6.89 31.39 -20.08
N ILE A 123 -5.75 31.58 -20.76
CA ILE A 123 -4.99 32.83 -20.73
C ILE A 123 -5.67 33.77 -21.71
N SER A 124 -6.40 34.75 -21.18
CA SER A 124 -6.89 35.89 -21.97
C SER A 124 -5.70 36.73 -22.42
N GLN A 125 -5.44 36.74 -23.73
CA GLN A 125 -4.53 37.69 -24.38
C GLN A 125 -5.19 39.07 -24.48
N PRO A 126 -4.54 40.17 -24.08
CA PRO A 126 -4.95 41.52 -24.46
C PRO A 126 -4.40 41.87 -25.85
N GLN A 127 -5.28 42.28 -26.76
CA GLN A 127 -4.94 42.82 -28.08
C GLN A 127 -4.45 44.29 -27.98
N PRO A 128 -3.57 44.75 -28.91
CA PRO A 128 -2.77 45.97 -28.75
C PRO A 128 -3.42 47.28 -29.25
N ALA A 129 -2.79 48.38 -28.82
CA ALA A 129 -3.26 49.77 -28.78
C ALA A 129 -3.36 50.52 -30.13
N ALA A 130 -4.15 51.61 -30.12
CA ALA A 130 -3.96 52.78 -30.97
C ALA A 130 -4.28 54.10 -30.19
N PRO A 131 -3.66 55.24 -30.53
CA PRO A 131 -3.46 56.37 -29.62
C PRO A 131 -4.28 57.62 -29.96
N SER A 132 -4.61 58.46 -28.95
CA SER A 132 -5.01 59.86 -29.13
C SER A 132 -4.76 60.65 -27.82
N GLN A 133 -4.16 61.83 -27.97
CA GLN A 133 -3.61 62.77 -26.96
C GLN A 133 -4.71 63.69 -26.32
N PRO A 134 -4.37 64.82 -25.66
CA PRO A 134 -3.72 65.03 -24.35
C PRO A 134 -4.56 65.97 -23.43
N ALA A 135 -3.95 66.47 -22.33
CA ALA A 135 -4.38 67.54 -21.38
C ALA A 135 -5.11 67.04 -20.11
N THR A 136 -4.94 67.54 -18.88
CA THR A 136 -4.11 68.60 -18.25
C THR A 136 -4.44 68.57 -16.74
N GLN A 137 -3.43 68.58 -15.85
CA GLN A 137 -3.42 69.11 -14.45
C GLN A 137 -4.40 68.47 -13.40
N LEU A 138 -4.23 68.50 -12.07
CA LEU A 138 -3.33 69.11 -11.10
C LEU A 138 -3.42 68.29 -9.77
N ALA A 139 -2.36 68.33 -8.95
CA ALA A 139 -2.17 68.13 -7.50
C ALA A 139 -3.38 67.72 -6.58
N THR A 140 -3.24 67.02 -5.43
CA THR A 140 -2.38 67.33 -4.25
C THR A 140 -2.57 66.27 -3.13
N GLN A 141 -1.46 65.84 -2.49
CA GLN A 141 -1.19 65.50 -1.05
C GLN A 141 -1.98 64.41 -0.27
N GLN A 142 -1.28 63.39 0.28
CA GLN A 142 -0.86 63.13 1.71
C GLN A 142 -1.97 62.48 2.56
N GLU A 143 -1.80 61.44 3.39
CA GLU A 143 -0.89 61.15 4.52
C GLU A 143 -0.75 59.58 4.66
N ALA A 144 0.38 58.92 4.95
CA ALA A 144 1.29 58.88 6.12
C ALA A 144 0.76 58.15 7.38
N SER A 145 1.38 56.98 7.70
CA SER A 145 1.78 56.40 9.02
C SER A 145 1.69 54.86 8.99
N GLU A 146 2.79 54.10 8.96
CA GLU A 146 3.68 53.69 10.10
C GLU A 146 2.94 52.87 11.17
N GLY A 147 3.38 51.70 11.65
CA GLY A 147 4.59 50.90 11.42
C GLY A 147 4.55 49.66 12.35
N ALA A 148 5.45 48.69 12.14
CA ALA A 148 6.05 47.83 13.20
C ALA A 148 6.91 46.72 12.55
N GLN A 149 8.22 46.97 12.49
CA GLN A 149 9.24 45.97 12.21
C GLN A 149 9.39 45.00 13.39
N VAL A 150 9.46 43.69 13.10
CA VAL A 150 10.08 42.71 14.01
C VAL A 150 11.13 41.93 13.23
N VAL A 151 12.38 42.27 13.50
CA VAL A 151 13.59 41.59 13.04
C VAL A 151 13.69 40.23 13.75
N ARG A 152 13.46 39.13 13.02
CA ARG A 152 13.86 37.78 13.45
C ARG A 152 14.97 37.27 12.54
N ARG A 153 16.20 37.26 13.07
CA ARG A 153 17.39 36.63 12.51
C ARG A 153 17.11 35.16 12.15
N ARG A 154 16.95 34.86 10.87
CA ARG A 154 16.89 33.49 10.36
C ARG A 154 18.30 33.05 9.99
N LYS A 155 18.84 32.14 10.80
CA LYS A 155 20.14 31.47 10.64
C LYS A 155 20.20 30.84 9.23
N GLN A 156 21.01 31.43 8.33
CA GLN A 156 21.32 30.87 7.02
C GLN A 156 21.95 29.49 7.20
N ARG A 157 21.24 28.46 6.72
CA ARG A 157 21.76 27.11 6.62
C ARG A 157 22.43 26.99 5.26
N VAL A 158 23.72 26.69 5.25
CA VAL A 158 24.56 26.58 4.05
C VAL A 158 23.96 25.53 3.08
N PRO A 159 23.71 25.86 1.80
CA PRO A 159 22.94 25.02 0.86
C PRO A 159 23.74 23.91 0.14
N GLY A 160 25.00 23.67 0.49
CA GLY A 160 25.89 22.83 -0.31
C GLY A 160 25.88 21.32 -0.05
N LYS A 161 25.21 20.83 1.01
CA LYS A 161 25.28 19.40 1.43
C LYS A 161 24.00 18.59 1.18
N ALA A 162 22.89 19.25 0.85
CA ALA A 162 21.60 18.59 0.61
C ALA A 162 21.50 17.98 -0.79
N THR A 163 22.21 18.56 -1.78
CA THR A 163 22.22 18.06 -3.16
C THR A 163 22.88 16.70 -3.25
N SER A 164 24.02 16.50 -2.58
CA SER A 164 24.74 15.22 -2.58
C SER A 164 23.99 14.11 -1.83
N ALA A 165 23.32 14.41 -0.72
CA ALA A 165 22.51 13.43 0.01
C ALA A 165 21.27 13.00 -0.80
N LEU A 166 20.64 13.94 -1.51
CA LEU A 166 19.51 13.66 -2.39
C LEU A 166 19.95 12.84 -3.61
N GLU A 167 21.11 13.15 -4.19
CA GLU A 167 21.69 12.41 -5.30
C GLU A 167 22.09 10.98 -4.90
N GLN A 168 22.64 10.78 -3.70
CA GLN A 168 22.86 9.45 -3.12
C GLN A 168 21.55 8.67 -2.95
N ALA A 169 20.47 9.33 -2.51
CA ALA A 169 19.17 8.68 -2.36
C ALA A 169 18.55 8.27 -3.71
N ILE A 170 18.73 9.08 -4.76
CA ILE A 170 18.30 8.74 -6.12
C ILE A 170 19.09 7.55 -6.66
N SER A 171 20.42 7.57 -6.50
CA SER A 171 21.29 6.47 -6.95
C SER A 171 20.94 5.16 -6.25
N LEU A 172 20.72 5.18 -4.93
CA LEU A 172 20.34 3.99 -4.16
C LEU A 172 18.98 3.43 -4.59
N ARG A 173 17.99 4.30 -4.86
CA ARG A 173 16.69 3.88 -5.39
C ARG A 173 16.83 3.19 -6.74
N ASP A 174 17.64 3.73 -7.63
CA ASP A 174 17.80 3.20 -8.98
C ASP A 174 18.57 1.86 -8.95
N GLN A 175 19.56 1.72 -8.06
CA GLN A 175 20.23 0.44 -7.78
C GLN A 175 19.26 -0.63 -7.27
N LEU A 176 18.38 -0.29 -6.32
CA LEU A 176 17.39 -1.24 -5.79
C LEU A 176 16.38 -1.69 -6.85
N ARG A 177 16.00 -0.80 -7.77
CA ARG A 177 15.13 -1.14 -8.90
C ARG A 177 15.81 -2.11 -9.85
N GLU A 178 17.08 -1.88 -10.14
CA GLU A 178 17.89 -2.76 -10.99
C GLU A 178 18.03 -4.15 -10.37
N VAL A 179 18.41 -4.24 -9.09
CA VAL A 179 18.53 -5.53 -8.38
C VAL A 179 17.22 -6.31 -8.36
N LEU A 180 16.08 -5.62 -8.19
CA LEU A 180 14.77 -6.26 -8.24
C LEU A 180 14.47 -6.79 -9.66
N ALA A 181 14.81 -6.03 -10.70
CA ALA A 181 14.66 -6.48 -12.08
C ALA A 181 15.52 -7.72 -12.37
N SER A 182 16.81 -7.70 -12.00
CA SER A 182 17.71 -8.84 -12.17
C SER A 182 17.23 -10.07 -11.38
N SER A 183 16.70 -9.90 -10.16
CA SER A 183 16.14 -10.99 -9.37
C SER A 183 14.93 -11.65 -10.03
N LYS A 184 14.02 -10.85 -10.63
CA LYS A 184 12.87 -11.37 -11.36
C LYS A 184 13.29 -12.15 -12.61
N GLU A 185 14.30 -11.66 -13.32
CA GLU A 185 14.85 -12.35 -14.49
C GLU A 185 15.47 -13.70 -14.10
N LEU A 186 16.24 -13.74 -13.01
CA LEU A 186 16.82 -14.98 -12.48
C LEU A 186 15.75 -16.00 -12.05
N ILE A 187 14.67 -15.55 -11.40
CA ILE A 187 13.54 -16.43 -11.07
C ILE A 187 12.89 -16.98 -12.35
N GLY A 188 12.82 -16.15 -13.40
CA GLY A 188 12.33 -16.55 -14.71
C GLY A 188 13.20 -17.63 -15.36
N SER A 189 14.51 -17.41 -15.39
CA SER A 189 15.46 -18.36 -15.97
C SER A 189 15.47 -19.70 -15.22
N LEU A 190 15.50 -19.69 -13.88
CA LEU A 190 15.44 -20.90 -13.06
C LEU A 190 14.13 -21.68 -13.26
N LYS A 191 12.99 -20.98 -13.44
CA LYS A 191 11.72 -21.64 -13.75
C LYS A 191 11.74 -22.31 -15.12
N ASN A 192 12.34 -21.66 -16.11
CA ASN A 192 12.48 -22.23 -17.46
C ASN A 192 13.41 -23.45 -17.44
N GLU A 193 14.54 -23.36 -16.75
CA GLU A 193 15.47 -24.48 -16.57
C GLU A 193 14.77 -25.67 -15.90
N LYS A 194 14.02 -25.44 -14.81
CA LYS A 194 13.28 -26.50 -14.13
C LYS A 194 12.21 -27.16 -15.01
N ARG A 195 11.61 -26.42 -15.94
CA ARG A 195 10.68 -26.98 -16.94
C ARG A 195 11.42 -27.84 -17.96
N SER A 196 12.56 -27.36 -18.46
CA SER A 196 13.41 -28.10 -19.40
C SER A 196 13.98 -29.39 -18.78
N GLN A 197 14.41 -29.36 -17.52
CA GLN A 197 14.86 -30.56 -16.82
C GLN A 197 13.74 -31.60 -16.68
N LYS A 198 12.51 -31.16 -16.43
CA LYS A 198 11.35 -32.06 -16.37
C LYS A 198 11.04 -32.69 -17.74
N SER A 199 11.08 -31.91 -18.82
CA SER A 199 10.83 -32.46 -20.17
C SER A 199 11.92 -33.43 -20.59
N LEU A 200 13.19 -33.13 -20.30
CA LEU A 200 14.30 -34.06 -20.54
C LEU A 200 14.14 -35.36 -19.74
N LYS A 201 13.75 -35.28 -18.47
CA LYS A 201 13.50 -36.47 -17.65
C LYS A 201 12.38 -37.34 -18.23
N LEU A 202 11.26 -36.73 -18.65
CA LEU A 202 10.16 -37.45 -19.29
C LEU A 202 10.57 -38.09 -20.61
N ALA A 203 11.37 -37.40 -21.43
CA ALA A 203 11.89 -37.96 -22.67
C ALA A 203 12.82 -39.16 -22.43
N LEU A 204 13.68 -39.09 -21.41
CA LEU A 204 14.54 -40.21 -21.02
C LEU A 204 13.74 -41.41 -20.50
N ASP A 205 12.69 -41.17 -19.70
CA ASP A 205 11.82 -42.23 -19.20
C ASP A 205 11.03 -42.90 -20.34
N SER A 206 10.54 -42.13 -21.32
CA SER A 206 9.88 -42.67 -22.53
C SER A 206 10.82 -43.53 -23.37
N LEU A 207 12.08 -43.12 -23.52
CA LEU A 207 13.08 -43.89 -24.28
C LEU A 207 13.39 -45.23 -23.61
N LYS A 208 13.52 -45.24 -22.27
CA LYS A 208 13.69 -46.46 -21.49
C LYS A 208 12.50 -47.40 -21.61
N GLN A 209 11.28 -46.86 -21.64
CA GLN A 209 10.08 -47.67 -21.78
C GLN A 209 10.02 -48.38 -23.14
N LEU A 210 10.44 -47.71 -24.22
CA LEU A 210 10.55 -48.34 -25.54
C LEU A 210 11.63 -49.42 -25.59
N GLN A 211 12.75 -49.24 -24.89
CA GLN A 211 13.82 -50.24 -24.82
C GLN A 211 13.39 -51.54 -24.13
N HIS A 212 12.43 -51.50 -23.20
CA HIS A 212 11.96 -52.69 -22.47
C HIS A 212 10.88 -53.48 -23.23
N VAL A 213 10.34 -52.94 -24.34
CA VAL A 213 9.25 -53.55 -25.13
C VAL A 213 9.79 -54.29 -26.37
N ALA A 214 11.10 -54.25 -26.62
CA ALA A 214 11.80 -55.04 -27.63
C ALA A 214 12.61 -56.16 -26.98
#